data_AF-A0A1C2AN75-F1
#
_entry.id   AF-A0A1C2AN75-F1
#
_cell.length_a   1.000
_cell.length_b   1.000
_cell.length_c   1.000
_cell.angle_alpha   90.00
_cell.angle_beta   90.00
_cell.angle_gamma   90.00
#
_symmetry.space_group_name_H-M   'P 1'
#
loop_
_entity.id
_entity.type
_entity.pdbx_description
1 polymer ?
#
loop_
_entity_poly.entity_id
_entity_poly.type
_entity_poly.pdbx_seq_one_letter_code
_entity_poly.pdbx_strand_id
1 'polypeptide(L)'
;DISNYLSYELGQPTHCYDYTKVSEGLELKNIKENKVFKTITNNEINLQDTNLVFTLKDNPVNLAGIMGGCSTGCSLDTKTILLECAYFESESIIGKSLKYNLGSEAAYKFERGTDPEGIETAIRRFIKIVEDHTKIKDLKILREDNMKKTDKFIKYEPSKINSILGTNIEEIDFDKYLNNLGFSLKEKKIQVPSYRHDIENCNDIAEEIARIL
;
A
#
# COMPACT_ATOMS: atom_id res chain seq x y z
N ASP A 1 13.56 -4.66 -9.68
CA ASP A 1 12.65 -5.47 -10.51
C ASP A 1 11.57 -6.16 -9.71
N ILE A 2 11.89 -7.11 -8.82
CA ILE A 2 10.87 -7.83 -8.03
C ILE A 2 9.92 -6.87 -7.31
N SER A 3 10.44 -5.82 -6.66
CA SER A 3 9.60 -4.80 -6.00
C SER A 3 8.62 -4.10 -6.95
N ASN A 4 9.07 -3.74 -8.16
CA ASN A 4 8.21 -3.13 -9.17
C ASN A 4 7.19 -4.15 -9.68
N TYR A 5 7.62 -5.38 -9.94
CA TYR A 5 6.74 -6.47 -10.36
C TYR A 5 5.60 -6.70 -9.35
N LEU A 6 5.88 -6.74 -8.05
CA LEU A 6 4.86 -6.86 -7.01
C LEU A 6 3.93 -5.66 -6.93
N SER A 7 4.49 -4.46 -7.11
CA SER A 7 3.69 -3.23 -7.19
C SER A 7 2.66 -3.32 -8.32
N TYR A 8 3.00 -3.94 -9.45
CA TYR A 8 2.07 -4.20 -10.55
C TYR A 8 1.14 -5.40 -10.32
N GLU A 9 1.66 -6.53 -9.84
CA GLU A 9 0.91 -7.78 -9.62
C GLU A 9 -0.13 -7.65 -8.51
N LEU A 10 0.26 -7.03 -7.39
CA LEU A 10 -0.53 -7.00 -6.15
C LEU A 10 -0.98 -5.59 -5.75
N GLY A 11 -0.55 -4.56 -6.48
CA GLY A 11 -0.83 -3.19 -6.09
C GLY A 11 -0.02 -2.68 -4.90
N GLN A 12 0.85 -3.50 -4.30
CA GLN A 12 1.62 -3.18 -3.09
C GLN A 12 3.05 -2.73 -3.43
N PRO A 13 3.40 -1.45 -3.26
CA PRO A 13 4.77 -0.99 -3.38
C PRO A 13 5.65 -1.61 -2.28
N THR A 14 6.89 -1.92 -2.64
CA THR A 14 7.93 -2.38 -1.70
C THR A 14 9.24 -1.67 -1.99
N HIS A 15 10.13 -1.62 -1.01
CA HIS A 15 11.47 -1.03 -1.15
C HIS A 15 12.55 -1.97 -0.63
N CYS A 16 13.68 -2.04 -1.33
CA CYS A 16 14.82 -2.85 -0.93
C CYS A 16 15.99 -1.95 -0.52
N TYR A 17 16.41 -2.08 0.72
CA TYR A 17 17.64 -1.49 1.24
C TYR A 17 18.78 -2.50 1.16
N ASP A 18 19.99 -2.02 0.91
CA ASP A 18 21.20 -2.80 1.21
C ASP A 18 21.34 -2.90 2.73
N TYR A 19 21.19 -4.12 3.27
CA TYR A 19 21.16 -4.33 4.73
C TYR A 19 22.42 -3.82 5.41
N THR A 20 23.58 -3.91 4.75
CA THR A 20 24.86 -3.47 5.32
C THR A 20 24.93 -1.96 5.55
N LYS A 21 24.11 -1.20 4.81
CA LYS A 21 24.04 0.27 4.91
C LYS A 21 23.01 0.75 5.93
N VAL A 22 22.09 -0.13 6.34
CA VAL A 22 20.99 0.18 7.27
C VAL A 22 21.03 -0.64 8.56
N SER A 23 22.06 -1.46 8.76
CA SER A 23 22.17 -2.40 9.88
C SER A 23 22.26 -1.73 11.25
N GLU A 24 22.59 -0.44 11.30
CA GLU A 24 22.60 0.35 12.54
C GLU A 24 21.19 0.71 13.03
N GLY A 25 20.15 0.40 12.25
CA GLY A 25 18.75 0.57 12.61
C GLY A 25 18.06 1.66 11.79
N LEU A 26 16.93 1.32 11.16
CA LEU A 26 16.03 2.28 10.55
C LEU A 26 14.95 2.68 11.53
N GLU A 27 14.72 3.98 11.62
CA GLU A 27 13.63 4.55 12.41
C GLU A 27 12.65 5.28 11.49
N LEU A 28 11.37 4.94 11.59
CA LEU A 28 10.29 5.65 10.91
C LEU A 28 9.79 6.78 11.80
N LYS A 29 9.92 8.03 11.35
CA LYS A 29 9.44 9.19 12.12
C LYS A 29 9.08 10.37 11.25
N ASN A 30 8.29 11.26 11.83
CA ASN A 30 8.06 12.58 11.27
C ASN A 30 9.25 13.49 11.60
N ILE A 31 9.79 14.15 10.58
CA ILE A 31 10.76 15.24 10.74
C ILE A 31 10.09 16.56 10.37
N LYS A 32 10.46 17.64 11.08
CA LYS A 32 10.00 19.01 10.82
C LYS A 32 11.20 19.93 10.65
N GLU A 33 12.05 19.60 9.67
CA GLU A 33 13.29 20.31 9.40
C GLU A 33 13.50 20.46 7.91
N ASN A 34 14.07 21.61 7.52
CA ASN A 34 14.53 21.80 6.16
C ASN A 34 15.84 21.02 5.97
N LYS A 35 15.74 19.87 5.31
CA LYS A 35 16.88 19.01 5.00
C LYS A 35 16.96 18.74 3.50
N VAL A 36 18.17 18.82 2.98
CA VAL A 36 18.48 18.34 1.64
C VAL A 36 18.40 16.82 1.62
N PHE A 37 17.63 16.28 0.68
CA PHE A 37 17.45 14.85 0.48
C PHE A 37 17.77 14.47 -0.96
N LYS A 38 18.74 13.57 -1.13
CA LYS A 38 19.14 13.05 -2.43
C LYS A 38 18.43 11.73 -2.71
N THR A 39 17.56 11.77 -3.70
CA THR A 39 16.76 10.61 -4.14
C THR A 39 17.60 9.58 -4.91
N ILE A 40 17.10 8.36 -5.01
CA ILE A 40 17.70 7.30 -5.83
C ILE A 40 17.74 7.66 -7.33
N THR A 41 16.88 8.58 -7.77
CA THR A 41 16.87 9.13 -9.14
C THR A 41 17.89 10.25 -9.36
N ASN A 42 18.81 10.48 -8.42
CA ASN A 42 19.79 11.58 -8.42
C ASN A 42 19.22 13.00 -8.38
N ASN A 43 17.90 13.16 -8.18
CA ASN A 43 17.31 14.46 -7.87
C ASN A 43 17.61 14.84 -6.43
N GLU A 44 17.89 16.12 -6.22
CA GLU A 44 18.04 16.72 -4.91
C GLU A 44 16.81 17.57 -4.60
N ILE A 45 16.16 17.28 -3.47
CA ILE A 45 14.99 18.03 -3.01
C ILE A 45 15.26 18.60 -1.63
N ASN A 46 14.62 19.72 -1.32
CA ASN A 46 14.63 20.27 0.02
C ASN A 46 13.32 19.87 0.70
N LEU A 47 13.42 18.96 1.69
CA LEU A 47 12.26 18.56 2.48
C LEU A 47 11.75 19.77 3.27
N GLN A 48 10.46 20.04 3.22
CA GLN A 48 9.83 21.19 3.87
C GLN A 48 8.62 20.73 4.68
N ASP A 49 8.32 21.44 5.77
CA ASP A 49 7.25 21.09 6.72
C ASP A 49 7.45 19.70 7.35
N THR A 50 6.37 19.08 7.81
CA THR A 50 6.39 17.75 8.40
C THR A 50 6.42 16.69 7.30
N ASN A 51 7.44 15.83 7.31
CA ASN A 51 7.54 14.68 6.41
C ASN A 51 7.78 13.40 7.20
N LEU A 52 7.03 12.35 6.87
CA LEU A 52 7.29 11.00 7.32
C LEU A 52 8.48 10.43 6.52
N VAL A 53 9.53 10.02 7.23
CA VAL A 53 10.78 9.54 6.63
C VAL A 53 11.30 8.34 7.41
N PHE A 54 12.03 7.47 6.73
CA PHE A 54 12.97 6.58 7.41
C PHE A 54 14.30 7.29 7.59
N THR A 55 14.89 7.14 8.78
CA THR A 55 16.17 7.77 9.13
C THR A 55 17.22 6.75 9.58
N LEU A 56 18.49 7.09 9.33
CA LEU A 56 19.67 6.50 9.96
C LEU A 56 20.38 7.59 10.75
N LYS A 57 20.54 7.43 12.07
CA LYS A 57 21.18 8.44 12.94
C LYS A 57 20.63 9.85 12.67
N ASP A 58 19.31 10.00 12.63
CA ASP A 58 18.59 11.25 12.34
C ASP A 58 18.72 11.83 10.91
N ASN A 59 19.43 11.14 10.02
CA ASN A 59 19.54 11.52 8.61
C ASN A 59 18.47 10.80 7.78
N PRO A 60 17.61 11.53 7.05
CA PRO A 60 16.62 10.92 6.16
C PRO A 60 17.29 10.09 5.06
N VAL A 61 16.88 8.84 4.93
CA VAL A 61 17.35 7.92 3.89
C VAL A 61 16.25 7.44 2.97
N ASN A 62 14.98 7.65 3.34
CA ASN A 62 13.84 7.38 2.49
C ASN A 62 12.69 8.34 2.85
N LEU A 63 12.10 8.96 1.85
CA LEU A 63 10.83 9.67 2.00
C LEU A 63 9.70 8.64 1.92
N ALA A 64 9.17 8.28 3.10
CA ALA A 64 8.34 7.10 3.30
C ALA A 64 7.13 7.08 2.34
N GLY A 65 6.93 5.93 1.68
CA GLY A 65 5.85 5.74 0.69
C GLY A 65 6.05 6.51 -0.63
N ILE A 66 7.16 7.24 -0.81
CA ILE A 66 7.35 8.11 -1.97
C ILE A 66 8.64 7.77 -2.70
N MET A 67 9.80 7.94 -2.07
CA MET A 67 11.08 7.78 -2.78
C MET A 67 12.22 7.43 -1.84
N GLY A 68 12.94 6.36 -2.16
CA GLY A 68 14.16 5.98 -1.48
C GLY A 68 15.32 6.94 -1.80
N GLY A 69 16.26 7.05 -0.86
CA GLY A 69 17.50 7.80 -1.01
C GLY A 69 18.58 6.96 -1.68
N CYS A 70 19.56 7.62 -2.31
CA CYS A 70 20.66 6.93 -2.98
C CYS A 70 21.64 6.24 -2.01
N SER A 71 21.71 6.70 -0.75
CA SER A 71 22.69 6.23 0.24
C SER A 71 22.47 4.79 0.70
N THR A 72 21.23 4.29 0.64
CA THR A 72 20.85 2.97 1.19
C THR A 72 20.39 1.97 0.13
N GLY A 73 20.39 2.37 -1.14
CA GLY A 73 19.95 1.51 -2.24
C GLY A 73 20.87 0.31 -2.48
N CYS A 74 20.29 -0.76 -3.01
CA CYS A 74 21.00 -1.94 -3.47
C CYS A 74 21.93 -1.62 -4.66
N SER A 75 22.98 -2.42 -4.81
CA SER A 75 23.96 -2.39 -5.91
C SER A 75 24.23 -3.80 -6.43
N LEU A 76 25.07 -3.94 -7.45
CA LEU A 76 25.48 -5.25 -7.98
C LEU A 76 26.21 -6.12 -6.93
N ASP A 77 26.80 -5.50 -5.91
CA ASP A 77 27.54 -6.19 -4.85
C ASP A 77 26.66 -6.57 -3.64
N THR A 78 25.39 -6.14 -3.62
CA THR A 78 24.49 -6.38 -2.48
C THR A 78 24.13 -7.86 -2.36
N LYS A 79 24.44 -8.45 -1.19
CA LYS A 79 24.17 -9.87 -0.88
C LYS A 79 23.11 -10.09 0.19
N THR A 80 22.82 -9.05 0.97
CA THR A 80 21.84 -9.08 2.05
C THR A 80 20.98 -7.83 1.93
N ILE A 81 19.66 -8.01 1.93
CA ILE A 81 18.71 -6.90 1.80
C ILE A 81 17.83 -6.81 3.03
N LEU A 82 17.34 -5.60 3.30
CA LEU A 82 16.13 -5.39 4.10
C LEU A 82 15.00 -5.02 3.15
N LEU A 83 13.94 -5.82 3.15
CA LEU A 83 12.71 -5.52 2.41
C LEU A 83 11.78 -4.72 3.31
N GLU A 84 11.42 -3.52 2.87
CA GLU A 84 10.30 -2.74 3.41
C GLU A 84 9.04 -3.05 2.59
N CYS A 85 8.02 -3.50 3.30
CA CYS A 85 6.65 -3.62 2.80
C CYS A 85 5.73 -3.04 3.87
N ALA A 86 5.20 -1.85 3.62
CA ALA A 86 4.48 -1.05 4.60
C ALA A 86 3.13 -0.60 4.04
N TYR A 87 2.23 -0.27 4.97
CA TYR A 87 1.02 0.48 4.70
C TYR A 87 1.20 1.90 5.23
N PHE A 88 0.88 2.88 4.39
CA PHE A 88 0.85 4.29 4.76
C PHE A 88 -0.58 4.81 4.56
N GLU A 89 -1.08 5.58 5.53
CA GLU A 89 -2.37 6.27 5.35
C GLU A 89 -2.27 7.23 4.17
N SER A 90 -3.25 7.21 3.26
CA SER A 90 -3.23 8.00 2.03
C SER A 90 -3.03 9.49 2.30
N GLU A 91 -3.67 10.03 3.35
CA GLU A 91 -3.53 11.42 3.78
C GLU A 91 -2.08 11.81 4.09
N SER A 92 -1.27 10.86 4.57
CA SER A 92 0.14 11.10 4.86
C SER A 92 1.00 11.22 3.60
N ILE A 93 0.51 10.77 2.43
CA ILE A 93 1.25 10.73 1.17
C ILE A 93 0.75 11.79 0.17
N ILE A 94 -0.57 12.06 0.15
CA ILE A 94 -1.24 12.93 -0.82
C ILE A 94 -0.50 14.25 -1.05
N GLY A 95 -0.19 14.52 -2.32
CA GLY A 95 0.34 15.79 -2.79
C GLY A 95 1.85 15.97 -2.56
N LYS A 96 2.51 15.07 -1.82
CA LYS A 96 3.97 15.18 -1.59
C LYS A 96 4.77 14.89 -2.85
N SER A 97 4.32 13.96 -3.70
CA SER A 97 4.99 13.68 -4.98
C SER A 97 4.97 14.91 -5.89
N LEU A 98 3.84 15.64 -5.92
CA LEU A 98 3.71 16.91 -6.65
C LEU A 98 4.54 18.02 -6.00
N LYS A 99 4.47 18.18 -4.67
CA LYS A 99 5.22 19.19 -3.91
C LYS A 99 6.72 19.15 -4.22
N TYR A 100 7.29 17.95 -4.29
CA TYR A 100 8.72 17.74 -4.53
C TYR A 100 9.07 17.41 -5.99
N ASN A 101 8.10 17.50 -6.91
CA ASN A 101 8.26 17.16 -8.32
C ASN A 101 8.91 15.78 -8.55
N LEU A 102 8.43 14.78 -7.81
CA LEU A 102 8.87 13.40 -7.89
C LEU A 102 7.87 12.57 -8.69
N GLY A 103 8.34 11.85 -9.71
CA GLY A 103 7.56 10.81 -10.38
C GLY A 103 7.71 9.49 -9.64
N SER A 104 6.76 9.14 -8.77
CA SER A 104 6.78 7.90 -8.00
C SER A 104 5.51 7.07 -8.19
N GLU A 105 5.65 5.85 -8.71
CA GLU A 105 4.57 4.87 -8.79
C GLU A 105 4.10 4.42 -7.39
N ALA A 106 5.03 4.36 -6.43
CA ALA A 106 4.70 4.03 -5.04
C ALA A 106 3.78 5.10 -4.45
N ALA A 107 4.14 6.38 -4.61
CA ALA A 107 3.31 7.48 -4.15
C ALA A 107 1.93 7.42 -4.81
N TYR A 108 1.86 7.25 -6.14
CA TYR A 108 0.59 7.16 -6.88
C TYR A 108 -0.38 6.11 -6.29
N LYS A 109 0.15 4.94 -5.91
CA LYS A 109 -0.62 3.85 -5.31
C LYS A 109 -1.02 4.16 -3.86
N PHE A 110 -0.07 4.58 -3.02
CA PHE A 110 -0.36 4.91 -1.63
C PHE A 110 -1.33 6.10 -1.48
N GLU A 111 -1.27 7.10 -2.36
CA GLU A 111 -2.24 8.21 -2.38
C GLU A 111 -3.68 7.77 -2.62
N ARG A 112 -3.88 6.61 -3.26
CA ARG A 112 -5.21 6.03 -3.57
C ARG A 112 -5.62 4.93 -2.59
N GLY A 113 -4.77 4.61 -1.62
CA GLY A 113 -4.95 3.51 -0.70
C GLY A 113 -4.47 2.18 -1.28
N THR A 114 -3.54 1.55 -0.57
CA THR A 114 -3.11 0.17 -0.80
C THR A 114 -3.79 -0.74 0.21
N ASP A 115 -4.01 -2.01 -0.16
CA ASP A 115 -4.65 -2.98 0.73
C ASP A 115 -3.86 -3.20 2.04
N PRO A 116 -4.39 -2.78 3.21
CA PRO A 116 -3.73 -2.97 4.49
C PRO A 116 -3.55 -4.45 4.87
N GLU A 117 -4.42 -5.35 4.38
CA GLU A 117 -4.31 -6.78 4.65
C GLU A 117 -3.42 -7.51 3.62
N GLY A 118 -3.02 -6.82 2.55
CA GLY A 118 -2.19 -7.37 1.46
C GLY A 118 -0.70 -7.51 1.77
N ILE A 119 -0.21 -6.89 2.86
CA ILE A 119 1.22 -6.83 3.20
C ILE A 119 1.86 -8.22 3.30
N GLU A 120 1.22 -9.15 4.03
CA GLU A 120 1.77 -10.49 4.24
C GLU A 120 1.85 -11.26 2.91
N THR A 121 0.81 -11.15 2.08
CA THR A 121 0.76 -11.75 0.74
C THR A 121 1.90 -11.21 -0.12
N ALA A 122 2.13 -9.90 -0.12
CA ALA A 122 3.21 -9.28 -0.89
C ALA A 122 4.60 -9.73 -0.42
N ILE A 123 4.85 -9.81 0.89
CA ILE A 123 6.13 -10.30 1.44
C ILE A 123 6.36 -11.77 1.05
N ARG A 124 5.35 -12.63 1.22
CA ARG A 124 5.46 -14.05 0.84
C ARG A 124 5.70 -14.23 -0.65
N ARG A 125 5.03 -13.42 -1.48
CA ARG A 125 5.23 -13.42 -2.93
C ARG A 125 6.63 -12.94 -3.32
N PHE A 126 7.16 -11.90 -2.67
CA PHE A 126 8.53 -11.45 -2.83
C PHE A 126 9.53 -12.58 -2.55
N ILE A 127 9.41 -13.21 -1.38
CA ILE A 127 10.29 -14.30 -0.94
C ILE A 127 10.25 -15.42 -1.97
N LYS A 128 9.06 -15.83 -2.41
CA LYS A 128 8.91 -16.90 -3.38
C LYS A 128 9.62 -16.59 -4.71
N ILE A 129 9.48 -15.37 -5.24
CA ILE A 129 10.15 -14.98 -6.49
C ILE A 129 11.67 -14.98 -6.31
N VAL A 130 12.19 -14.54 -5.16
CA VAL A 130 13.63 -14.61 -4.87
C VAL A 130 14.11 -16.06 -4.82
N GLU A 131 13.39 -16.95 -4.13
CA GLU A 131 13.72 -18.38 -4.05
C GLU A 131 13.76 -19.08 -5.41
N ASP A 132 12.91 -18.64 -6.35
CA ASP A 132 12.88 -19.19 -7.71
C ASP A 132 14.13 -18.81 -8.53
N HIS A 133 14.87 -17.77 -8.13
CA HIS A 133 16.07 -17.29 -8.83
C HIS A 133 17.38 -17.54 -8.08
N THR A 134 17.32 -17.70 -6.75
CA THR A 134 18.52 -17.89 -5.93
C THR A 134 18.20 -18.57 -4.60
N LYS A 135 19.22 -19.13 -3.95
CA LYS A 135 19.09 -19.74 -2.62
C LYS A 135 19.12 -18.68 -1.53
N ILE A 136 18.02 -18.54 -0.79
CA ILE A 136 17.97 -17.76 0.45
C ILE A 136 18.73 -18.53 1.54
N LYS A 137 19.73 -17.88 2.15
CA LYS A 137 20.56 -18.49 3.23
C LYS A 137 19.96 -18.29 4.61
N ASP A 138 19.34 -17.14 4.83
CA ASP A 138 18.71 -16.76 6.08
C ASP A 138 17.54 -15.81 5.78
N LEU A 139 16.51 -15.86 6.62
CA LEU A 139 15.30 -15.08 6.48
C LEU A 139 14.74 -14.74 7.85
N LYS A 140 14.49 -13.45 8.07
CA LYS A 140 13.80 -12.96 9.26
C LYS A 140 12.70 -12.01 8.85
N ILE A 141 11.50 -12.22 9.38
CA ILE A 141 10.35 -11.34 9.19
C ILE A 141 10.12 -10.61 10.51
N LEU A 142 10.07 -9.28 10.44
CA LEU A 142 9.69 -8.41 11.53
C LEU A 142 8.35 -7.75 11.17
N ARG A 143 7.42 -7.73 12.12
CA ARG A 143 6.13 -7.07 11.97
C ARG A 143 5.96 -6.10 13.12
N GLU A 144 5.71 -4.85 12.77
CA GLU A 144 5.22 -3.84 13.69
C GLU A 144 3.84 -3.45 13.19
N ASP A 145 2.81 -3.74 13.98
CA ASP A 145 1.42 -3.52 13.61
C ASP A 145 0.75 -2.63 14.64
N ASN A 146 0.53 -1.38 14.24
CA ASN A 146 -0.15 -0.38 15.04
C ASN A 146 -1.58 -0.14 14.53
N MET A 147 -2.03 -0.90 13.53
CA MET A 147 -3.29 -0.68 12.84
C MET A 147 -4.38 -1.57 13.43
N LYS A 148 -5.51 -0.96 13.80
CA LYS A 148 -6.69 -1.73 14.19
C LYS A 148 -7.34 -2.28 12.92
N LYS A 149 -7.44 -3.60 12.81
CA LYS A 149 -8.34 -4.25 11.85
C LYS A 149 -9.75 -3.74 12.10
N THR A 150 -10.33 -3.06 11.11
CA THR A 150 -11.71 -2.62 11.17
C THR A 150 -12.46 -3.32 10.05
N ASP A 151 -13.02 -4.49 10.37
CA ASP A 151 -13.96 -5.14 9.47
C ASP A 151 -15.11 -4.17 9.21
N LYS A 152 -15.30 -3.83 7.94
CA LYS A 152 -16.32 -2.88 7.52
C LYS A 152 -17.53 -3.63 7.00
N PHE A 153 -18.69 -3.24 7.53
CA PHE A 153 -19.96 -3.87 7.20
C PHE A 153 -20.99 -2.83 6.79
N ILE A 154 -21.61 -3.05 5.64
CA ILE A 154 -22.75 -2.26 5.15
C ILE A 154 -24.00 -3.12 5.27
N LYS A 155 -25.12 -2.52 5.68
CA LYS A 155 -26.39 -3.24 5.75
C LYS A 155 -26.82 -3.71 4.36
N TYR A 156 -27.20 -4.98 4.24
CA TYR A 156 -27.71 -5.53 2.98
C TYR A 156 -29.18 -5.10 2.78
N GLU A 157 -29.44 -4.22 1.80
CA GLU A 157 -30.78 -3.66 1.52
C GLU A 157 -31.11 -3.66 0.01
N PRO A 158 -31.35 -4.83 -0.63
CA PRO A 158 -31.64 -4.92 -2.08
C PRO A 158 -32.76 -4.01 -2.56
N SER A 159 -33.86 -3.92 -1.80
CA SER A 159 -35.00 -3.05 -2.16
C SER A 159 -34.62 -1.57 -2.23
N LYS A 160 -33.71 -1.12 -1.35
CA LYS A 160 -33.20 0.25 -1.37
C LYS A 160 -32.27 0.48 -2.55
N ILE A 161 -31.41 -0.48 -2.86
CA ILE A 161 -30.52 -0.41 -4.02
C ILE A 161 -31.34 -0.35 -5.32
N ASN A 162 -32.32 -1.23 -5.49
CA ASN A 162 -33.25 -1.19 -6.64
C ASN A 162 -33.97 0.15 -6.76
N SER A 163 -34.38 0.75 -5.64
CA SER A 163 -35.00 2.09 -5.62
C SER A 163 -34.04 3.19 -6.08
N ILE A 164 -32.77 3.16 -5.65
CA ILE A 164 -31.73 4.11 -6.08
C ILE A 164 -31.48 3.98 -7.59
N LEU A 165 -31.40 2.75 -8.10
CA LEU A 165 -31.05 2.47 -9.49
C LEU A 165 -32.25 2.55 -10.45
N GLY A 166 -33.47 2.53 -9.95
CA GLY A 166 -34.67 2.41 -10.77
C GLY A 166 -34.80 1.04 -11.43
N THR A 167 -34.29 -0.01 -10.80
CA THR A 167 -34.22 -1.39 -11.33
C THR A 167 -35.12 -2.34 -10.55
N ASN A 168 -35.27 -3.57 -11.05
CA ASN A 168 -35.96 -4.66 -10.37
C ASN A 168 -35.12 -5.94 -10.42
N ILE A 169 -33.91 -5.87 -9.89
CA ILE A 169 -32.97 -6.99 -9.80
C ILE A 169 -33.43 -7.92 -8.68
N GLU A 170 -33.41 -9.23 -8.93
CA GLU A 170 -33.73 -10.24 -7.92
C GLU A 170 -32.59 -10.41 -6.90
N GLU A 171 -32.90 -10.78 -5.67
CA GLU A 171 -31.88 -10.94 -4.60
C GLU A 171 -30.78 -11.95 -4.99
N ILE A 172 -31.12 -12.99 -5.74
CA ILE A 172 -30.15 -14.00 -6.19
C ILE A 172 -29.08 -13.42 -7.13
N ASP A 173 -29.46 -12.45 -7.97
CA ASP A 173 -28.53 -11.76 -8.86
C ASP A 173 -27.69 -10.75 -8.08
N PHE A 174 -28.27 -10.04 -7.10
CA PHE A 174 -27.51 -9.19 -6.18
C PHE A 174 -26.40 -9.95 -5.46
N ASP A 175 -26.71 -11.12 -4.90
CA ASP A 175 -25.73 -11.95 -4.20
C ASP A 175 -24.59 -12.36 -5.12
N LYS A 176 -24.92 -12.76 -6.36
CA LYS A 176 -23.93 -13.12 -7.38
C LYS A 176 -23.04 -11.94 -7.75
N TYR A 177 -23.63 -10.76 -7.94
CA TYR A 177 -22.92 -9.54 -8.28
C TYR A 177 -21.95 -9.11 -7.18
N LEU A 178 -22.43 -9.07 -5.93
CA LEU A 178 -21.60 -8.76 -4.77
C LEU A 178 -20.42 -9.73 -4.64
N ASN A 179 -20.68 -11.04 -4.77
CA ASN A 179 -19.65 -12.06 -4.67
C ASN A 179 -18.60 -11.95 -5.80
N ASN A 180 -19.02 -11.72 -7.04
CA ASN A 180 -18.12 -11.53 -8.17
C ASN A 180 -17.22 -10.28 -8.01
N LEU A 181 -17.73 -9.24 -7.36
CA LEU A 181 -16.99 -8.03 -7.02
C LEU A 181 -16.12 -8.19 -5.76
N GLY A 182 -16.10 -9.37 -5.15
CA GLY A 182 -15.28 -9.72 -3.99
C GLY A 182 -15.91 -9.39 -2.64
N PHE A 183 -17.13 -8.84 -2.60
CA PHE A 183 -17.87 -8.65 -1.35
C PHE A 183 -18.40 -9.99 -0.83
N SER A 184 -18.50 -10.13 0.49
CA SER A 184 -19.13 -11.32 1.09
C SER A 184 -20.30 -10.93 1.97
N LEU A 185 -21.31 -11.79 2.07
CA LEU A 185 -22.47 -11.59 2.93
C LEU A 185 -22.30 -12.35 4.25
N LYS A 186 -22.40 -11.62 5.36
CA LYS A 186 -22.41 -12.17 6.73
C LYS A 186 -23.60 -11.60 7.50
N GLU A 187 -24.52 -12.46 7.92
CA GLU A 187 -25.67 -12.06 8.77
C GLU A 187 -26.46 -10.85 8.22
N LYS A 188 -26.77 -10.85 6.92
CA LYS A 188 -27.42 -9.72 6.21
C LYS A 188 -26.63 -8.39 6.25
N LYS A 189 -25.31 -8.49 6.34
CA LYS A 189 -24.39 -7.39 6.14
C LYS A 189 -23.40 -7.76 5.04
N ILE A 190 -23.15 -6.80 4.16
CA ILE A 190 -22.10 -6.86 3.15
C ILE A 190 -20.79 -6.54 3.86
N GLN A 191 -19.89 -7.51 3.95
CA GLN A 191 -18.51 -7.29 4.36
C GLN A 191 -17.75 -6.67 3.19
N VAL A 192 -17.17 -5.50 3.43
CA VAL A 192 -16.37 -4.76 2.45
C VAL A 192 -14.94 -5.32 2.48
N PRO A 193 -14.37 -5.70 1.32
CA PRO A 193 -12.97 -6.12 1.25
C PRO A 193 -12.02 -5.00 1.69
N SER A 194 -10.90 -5.36 2.32
CA SER A 194 -9.92 -4.41 2.85
C SER A 194 -9.31 -3.47 1.79
N TYR A 195 -9.23 -3.92 0.54
CA TYR A 195 -8.75 -3.13 -0.60
C TYR A 195 -9.78 -2.14 -1.17
N ARG A 196 -11.04 -2.18 -0.72
CA ARG A 196 -12.12 -1.28 -1.17
C ARG A 196 -12.28 -0.08 -0.24
N HIS A 197 -11.32 0.84 -0.34
CA HIS A 197 -11.31 2.09 0.43
C HIS A 197 -12.45 3.06 0.07
N ASP A 198 -13.07 2.87 -1.09
CA ASP A 198 -14.11 3.70 -1.68
C ASP A 198 -15.54 3.34 -1.25
N ILE A 199 -15.72 2.24 -0.51
CA ILE A 199 -17.04 1.72 -0.17
C ILE A 199 -17.38 2.02 1.28
N GLU A 200 -18.16 3.06 1.54
CA GLU A 200 -18.59 3.55 2.86
C GLU A 200 -20.06 3.22 3.19
N ASN A 201 -20.93 3.21 2.19
CA ASN A 201 -22.37 3.22 2.39
C ASN A 201 -23.14 2.51 1.26
N CYS A 202 -24.47 2.44 1.42
CA CYS A 202 -25.35 1.74 0.49
C CYS A 202 -25.36 2.32 -0.93
N ASN A 203 -25.10 3.62 -1.10
CA ASN A 203 -25.02 4.24 -2.42
C ASN A 203 -23.79 3.75 -3.19
N ASP A 204 -22.66 3.55 -2.51
CA ASP A 204 -21.43 3.06 -3.15
C ASP A 204 -21.62 1.61 -3.62
N ILE A 205 -22.34 0.80 -2.83
CA ILE A 205 -22.77 -0.53 -3.26
C ILE A 205 -23.70 -0.44 -4.48
N ALA A 206 -24.65 0.50 -4.50
CA ALA A 206 -25.53 0.69 -5.64
C ALA A 206 -24.75 1.08 -6.91
N GLU A 207 -23.74 1.95 -6.79
CA GLU A 207 -22.84 2.30 -7.89
C GLU A 207 -22.09 1.07 -8.43
N GLU A 208 -21.56 0.23 -7.55
CA GLU A 208 -20.85 -0.99 -7.94
C GLU A 208 -21.74 -1.98 -8.68
N ILE A 209 -22.97 -2.17 -8.22
CA ILE A 209 -23.96 -2.99 -8.93
C ILE A 209 -24.28 -2.36 -10.29
N ALA A 210 -24.50 -1.04 -10.34
CA ALA A 210 -24.83 -0.35 -11.59
C ALA A 210 -23.75 -0.46 -12.67
N ARG A 211 -22.47 -0.54 -12.28
CA ARG A 211 -21.33 -0.66 -13.22
C ARG A 211 -21.27 -2.02 -13.94
N ILE A 212 -21.93 -3.04 -13.41
CA ILE A 212 -21.89 -4.42 -13.94
C ILE A 212 -23.22 -4.91 -14.51
N LEU A 213 -24.29 -4.12 -14.36
CA LEU A 213 -25.55 -4.31 -15.07
C LEU A 213 -25.38 -4.05 -16.57
#